data_AF-A0A7J3TAZ4-F1
#
_entry.id   AF-A0A7J3TAZ4-F1
#
_cell.length_a   1.000
_cell.length_b   1.000
_cell.length_c   1.000
_cell.angle_alpha   90.00
_cell.angle_beta   90.00
_cell.angle_gamma   90.00
#
_symmetry.space_group_name_H-M   'P 1'
#
loop_
_entity.id
_entity.type
_entity.pdbx_description
1 polymer ?
#
loop_
_entity_poly.entity_id
_entity_poly.type
_entity_poly.pdbx_seq_one_letter_code
_entity_poly.pdbx_strand_id
1 'polypeptide(L)'
;MIGNILSLSFSPSIILMDEPFENVDQARRLRLLEIVSKSRSEIMINTHEFDLLNRLEGWGLYFIIEGKLFGKFKASELKNLYINKGVMPDNLALLDTSFGKFSITKDNGAVPLASARNLNSIFDEVA
;
A
#
# COMPACT_ATOMS: atom_id res chain seq x y z
N MET A 1 -11.72 -12.50 -9.90
CA MET A 1 -10.73 -12.72 -10.98
C MET A 1 -11.24 -12.41 -12.41
N ILE A 2 -12.48 -12.73 -12.79
CA ILE A 2 -12.97 -12.46 -14.17
C ILE A 2 -12.85 -10.98 -14.55
N GLY A 3 -13.26 -10.06 -13.65
CA GLY A 3 -13.12 -8.62 -13.87
C GLY A 3 -11.67 -8.19 -14.14
N ASN A 4 -10.72 -8.68 -13.33
CA ASN A 4 -9.29 -8.41 -13.52
C ASN A 4 -8.81 -8.86 -14.90
N ILE A 5 -9.19 -10.07 -15.34
CA ILE A 5 -8.82 -10.59 -16.66
C ILE A 5 -9.40 -9.70 -17.76
N LEU A 6 -10.69 -9.35 -17.68
CA LEU A 6 -11.32 -8.45 -18.65
C LEU A 6 -10.62 -7.10 -18.71
N SER A 7 -10.29 -6.50 -17.56
CA SER A 7 -9.59 -5.21 -17.50
C SER A 7 -8.22 -5.24 -18.22
N LEU A 8 -7.51 -6.37 -18.15
CA LEU A 8 -6.19 -6.55 -18.76
C LEU A 8 -6.27 -6.94 -20.25
N SER A 9 -7.40 -7.44 -20.73
CA SER A 9 -7.52 -8.06 -22.06
C SER A 9 -7.56 -7.07 -23.23
N PHE A 10 -7.89 -5.80 -22.97
CA PHE A 10 -8.11 -4.80 -24.02
C PHE A 10 -6.94 -3.86 -24.29
N SER A 11 -5.75 -4.15 -23.74
CA SER A 11 -4.57 -3.27 -23.81
C SER A 11 -4.89 -1.79 -23.48
N PRO A 12 -5.63 -1.51 -22.39
CA PRO A 12 -5.99 -0.14 -22.04
C PRO A 12 -4.76 0.69 -21.68
N SER A 13 -4.83 2.01 -21.86
CA SER A 13 -3.75 2.90 -21.41
C SER A 13 -3.71 3.04 -19.89
N ILE A 14 -4.87 2.94 -19.23
CA ILE A 14 -5.02 3.09 -17.77
C ILE A 14 -5.91 1.95 -17.23
N ILE A 15 -5.51 1.34 -16.11
CA ILE A 15 -6.27 0.32 -15.40
C ILE A 15 -6.43 0.72 -13.94
N LEU A 16 -7.66 0.68 -13.45
CA LEU A 16 -7.99 0.80 -12.02
C LEU A 16 -8.46 -0.57 -11.54
N MET A 17 -7.78 -1.13 -10.54
CA MET A 17 -8.15 -2.42 -9.96
C MET A 17 -8.60 -2.23 -8.52
N ASP A 18 -9.85 -2.61 -8.25
CA ASP A 18 -10.44 -2.60 -6.92
C ASP A 18 -10.21 -3.95 -6.22
N GLU A 19 -9.40 -3.99 -5.16
CA GLU A 19 -9.07 -5.19 -4.37
C GLU A 19 -8.80 -6.46 -5.22
N PRO A 20 -7.91 -6.41 -6.23
CA PRO A 20 -7.82 -7.45 -7.25
C PRO A 20 -7.32 -8.82 -6.75
N PHE A 21 -6.81 -8.88 -5.52
CA PHE A 21 -6.23 -10.08 -4.92
C PHE A 21 -7.14 -10.72 -3.85
N GLU A 22 -8.24 -10.05 -3.48
CA GLU A 22 -9.17 -10.55 -2.48
C GLU A 22 -9.85 -11.84 -2.96
N ASN A 23 -9.98 -12.83 -2.07
CA ASN A 23 -10.58 -14.14 -2.38
C ASN A 23 -9.92 -14.89 -3.54
N VAL A 24 -8.67 -14.55 -3.89
CA VAL A 24 -7.85 -15.25 -4.88
C VAL A 24 -6.82 -16.11 -4.14
N ASP A 25 -6.67 -17.38 -4.53
CA ASP A 25 -5.62 -18.23 -3.96
C ASP A 25 -4.21 -17.75 -4.33
N GLN A 26 -3.23 -18.17 -3.55
CA GLN A 26 -1.84 -17.72 -3.67
C GLN A 26 -1.24 -17.93 -5.06
N ALA A 27 -1.51 -19.06 -5.73
CA ALA A 27 -0.94 -19.33 -7.05
C ALA A 27 -1.49 -18.36 -8.10
N ARG A 28 -2.80 -18.08 -8.05
CA ARG A 28 -3.45 -17.11 -8.95
C ARG A 28 -3.05 -15.66 -8.62
N ARG A 29 -2.82 -15.31 -7.35
CA ARG A 29 -2.29 -13.99 -6.97
C ARG A 29 -0.92 -13.71 -7.59
N LEU A 30 -0.01 -14.68 -7.49
CA LEU A 30 1.33 -14.56 -8.08
C LEU A 30 1.26 -14.40 -9.59
N ARG A 31 0.37 -15.15 -10.26
CA ARG A 31 0.17 -15.01 -11.70
C ARG A 31 -0.38 -13.64 -12.08
N LEU A 32 -1.33 -13.11 -11.32
CA LEU A 32 -1.87 -11.78 -11.56
C LEU A 32 -0.80 -10.69 -11.40
N LEU A 33 0.02 -10.75 -10.35
CA LEU A 33 1.16 -9.84 -10.15
C LEU A 33 2.16 -9.88 -11.32
N GLU A 34 2.45 -11.06 -11.84
CA GLU A 34 3.31 -11.21 -13.02
C GLU A 34 2.71 -10.53 -14.26
N ILE A 35 1.40 -10.64 -14.48
CA ILE A 35 0.72 -10.01 -15.62
C ILE A 35 0.71 -8.49 -15.44
N VAL A 36 0.36 -8.02 -14.23
CA VAL A 36 0.32 -6.60 -13.88
C VAL A 36 1.70 -5.95 -14.05
N SER A 37 2.76 -6.58 -13.56
CA SER A 37 4.14 -6.06 -13.67
C SER A 37 4.68 -6.01 -15.10
N LYS A 38 4.14 -6.81 -16.02
CA LYS A 38 4.52 -6.83 -17.45
C LYS A 38 3.62 -5.96 -18.33
N SER A 39 2.55 -5.40 -17.78
CA SER A 39 1.64 -4.55 -18.53
C SER A 39 2.32 -3.25 -18.96
N ARG A 40 1.94 -2.74 -20.13
CA ARG A 40 2.36 -1.40 -20.59
C ARG A 40 1.38 -0.30 -20.15
N SER A 41 0.26 -0.68 -19.55
CA SER A 41 -0.72 0.24 -19.00
C SER A 41 -0.18 0.96 -17.77
N GLU A 42 -0.63 2.18 -17.53
CA GLU A 42 -0.57 2.78 -16.20
C GLU A 42 -1.61 2.09 -15.30
N ILE A 43 -1.20 1.60 -14.14
CA ILE A 43 -2.08 0.79 -13.28
C ILE A 43 -2.14 1.41 -11.88
N MET A 44 -3.35 1.56 -11.37
CA MET A 44 -3.64 1.88 -9.98
C MET A 44 -4.32 0.69 -9.33
N ILE A 45 -3.82 0.32 -8.15
CA ILE A 45 -4.37 -0.76 -7.33
C ILE A 45 -4.67 -0.17 -5.96
N ASN A 46 -5.87 -0.36 -5.44
CA ASN A 46 -6.10 -0.26 -4.01
C ASN A 46 -6.06 -1.68 -3.42
N THR A 47 -5.53 -1.78 -2.21
CA THR A 47 -5.61 -3.01 -1.44
C THR A 47 -5.38 -2.74 0.03
N HIS A 48 -5.99 -3.54 0.88
CA HIS A 48 -5.67 -3.62 2.30
C HIS A 48 -4.57 -4.66 2.61
N GLU A 49 -4.07 -5.41 1.62
CA GLU A 49 -3.11 -6.50 1.79
C GLU A 49 -1.64 -6.02 1.68
N PHE A 50 -0.97 -5.88 2.83
CA PHE A 50 0.41 -5.35 2.91
C PHE A 50 1.48 -6.32 2.38
N ASP A 51 1.22 -7.63 2.40
CA ASP A 51 2.14 -8.67 1.93
C ASP A 51 2.47 -8.53 0.43
N LEU A 52 1.53 -7.98 -0.34
CA LEU A 52 1.68 -7.71 -1.77
C LEU A 52 2.68 -6.61 -2.08
N LEU A 53 2.82 -5.62 -1.20
CA LEU A 53 3.68 -4.45 -1.42
C LEU A 53 5.15 -4.85 -1.62
N ASN A 54 5.58 -5.92 -0.95
CA ASN A 54 6.92 -6.51 -1.12
C ASN A 54 7.20 -7.02 -2.54
N ARG A 55 6.17 -7.26 -3.35
CA ARG A 55 6.28 -7.72 -4.74
C ARG A 55 6.11 -6.59 -5.75
N LEU A 56 5.86 -5.37 -5.27
CA LEU A 56 5.61 -4.18 -6.08
C LEU A 56 6.70 -3.13 -5.87
N GLU A 57 7.94 -3.52 -5.57
CA GLU A 57 9.04 -2.61 -5.14
C GLU A 57 9.26 -1.36 -6.02
N GLY A 58 8.97 -1.45 -7.33
CA GLY A 58 9.07 -0.35 -8.29
C GLY A 58 7.87 0.61 -8.33
N TRP A 59 6.82 0.35 -7.53
CA TRP A 59 5.56 1.08 -7.58
C TRP A 59 5.54 2.26 -6.61
N GLY A 60 4.78 3.29 -6.97
CA GLY A 60 4.40 4.33 -6.03
C GLY A 60 3.43 3.79 -4.99
N LEU A 61 3.64 4.16 -3.74
CA LEU A 61 2.81 3.78 -2.60
C LEU A 61 2.16 5.02 -2.01
N TYR A 62 0.86 4.91 -1.75
CA TYR A 62 0.08 5.90 -1.04
C TYR A 62 -0.80 5.20 -0.01
N PHE A 63 -1.03 5.86 1.12
CA PHE A 63 -1.97 5.40 2.14
C PHE A 63 -3.20 6.28 2.11
N ILE A 64 -4.39 5.69 2.23
CA ILE A 64 -5.65 6.43 2.38
C ILE A 64 -6.16 6.18 3.79
N ILE A 65 -6.25 7.24 4.59
CA ILE A 65 -6.71 7.18 5.99
C ILE A 65 -7.68 8.34 6.21
N GLU A 66 -8.88 8.02 6.69
CA GLU A 66 -9.96 8.99 6.90
C GLU A 66 -10.23 9.88 5.68
N GLY A 67 -10.20 9.29 4.48
CA GLY A 67 -10.40 10.00 3.22
C GLY A 67 -9.25 10.92 2.79
N LYS A 68 -8.16 10.97 3.55
CA LYS A 68 -6.94 11.72 3.19
C LYS A 68 -5.89 10.79 2.59
N LEU A 69 -5.18 11.27 1.58
CA LEU A 69 -4.10 10.56 0.90
C LEU A 69 -2.75 10.99 1.46
N PHE A 70 -1.90 10.02 1.81
CA PHE A 70 -0.55 10.23 2.35
C PHE A 70 0.48 9.56 1.45
N GLY A 71 1.54 10.29 1.11
CA GLY A 71 2.57 9.87 0.16
C GLY A 71 3.21 11.08 -0.53
N LYS A 72 3.95 10.91 -1.63
CA LYS A 72 4.24 9.66 -2.35
C LYS A 72 5.43 8.92 -1.71
N PHE A 73 5.24 7.63 -1.42
CA PHE A 73 6.31 6.72 -1.04
C PHE A 73 6.67 5.80 -2.21
N LYS A 74 7.77 5.07 -2.10
CA LYS A 74 8.00 3.88 -2.93
C LYS A 74 7.62 2.62 -2.15
N ALA A 75 7.03 1.64 -2.81
CA ALA A 75 6.72 0.36 -2.18
C ALA A 75 7.99 -0.34 -1.64
N SER A 76 9.14 -0.16 -2.31
CA SER A 76 10.46 -0.61 -1.81
C SER A 76 10.88 0.03 -0.50
N GLU A 77 10.39 1.22 -0.16
CA GLU A 77 10.72 1.91 1.09
C GLU A 77 9.90 1.39 2.27
N LEU A 78 8.85 0.59 2.05
CA LEU A 78 7.95 0.13 3.11
C LEU A 78 8.68 -0.52 4.30
N LYS A 79 9.76 -1.27 4.02
CA LYS A 79 10.61 -1.94 5.03
C LYS A 79 11.32 -0.96 5.96
N ASN A 80 11.48 0.28 5.50
CA ASN A 80 12.19 1.35 6.19
C ASN A 80 11.22 2.43 6.69
N LEU A 81 9.91 2.28 6.44
CA LEU A 81 8.92 3.23 6.94
C LEU A 81 8.44 2.78 8.32
N TYR A 82 8.37 3.74 9.23
CA TYR A 82 7.86 3.55 10.58
C TYR A 82 6.74 4.52 10.83
N ILE A 83 5.85 4.17 11.75
CA ILE A 83 4.85 5.09 12.29
C ILE A 83 5.15 5.37 13.76
N ASN A 84 4.82 6.59 14.19
CA ASN A 84 5.02 7.06 15.54
C ASN A 84 3.80 7.84 16.01
N LYS A 85 3.47 7.75 17.29
CA LYS A 85 2.47 8.64 17.91
C LYS A 85 3.06 10.04 18.06
N GLY A 86 2.28 11.05 17.73
CA GLY A 86 2.67 12.47 17.81
C GLY A 86 3.30 13.01 16.53
N VAL A 87 3.83 14.22 16.66
CA VAL A 87 4.50 14.97 15.58
C VAL A 87 6.01 14.78 15.73
N MET A 88 6.63 14.04 14.80
CA MET A 88 8.07 13.84 14.79
C MET A 88 8.77 14.92 13.95
N PRO A 89 9.94 15.45 14.36
CA PRO A 89 10.66 16.48 13.61
C PRO A 89 11.07 16.05 12.20
N ASP A 90 11.35 14.76 12.03
CA ASP A 90 11.81 14.09 10.81
C ASP A 90 10.67 13.37 10.06
N ASN A 91 9.41 13.81 10.26
CA ASN A 91 8.26 13.20 9.61
C ASN A 91 8.31 13.37 8.08
N LEU A 92 8.09 12.26 7.37
CA LEU A 92 7.81 12.23 5.93
C LEU A 92 6.33 12.54 5.64
N ALA A 93 5.44 12.16 6.56
CA ALA A 93 4.03 12.50 6.49
C ALA A 93 3.45 12.61 7.90
N LEU A 94 2.59 13.61 8.10
CA LEU A 94 1.83 13.80 9.31
C LEU A 94 0.37 13.37 9.08
N LEU A 95 -0.08 12.40 9.84
CA LEU A 95 -1.43 11.87 9.82
C LEU A 95 -2.21 12.48 10.98
N ASP A 96 -3.17 13.34 10.66
CA ASP A 96 -4.10 13.91 11.62
C ASP A 96 -5.41 13.13 11.54
N THR A 97 -5.57 12.18 12.47
CA THR A 97 -6.68 11.21 12.50
C THR A 97 -7.52 11.36 13.77
N SER A 98 -8.70 10.74 13.80
CA SER A 98 -9.55 10.66 14.99
C SER A 98 -8.89 9.96 16.18
N PHE A 99 -7.89 9.11 15.95
CA PHE A 99 -7.09 8.43 16.98
C PHE A 99 -5.94 9.30 17.52
N GLY A 100 -5.70 10.47 16.92
CA GLY A 100 -4.64 11.40 17.27
C GLY A 100 -3.71 11.72 16.11
N LYS A 101 -2.61 12.41 16.41
CA LYS A 101 -1.58 12.72 15.42
C LYS A 101 -0.56 11.60 15.36
N PHE A 102 -0.21 11.16 14.16
CA PHE A 102 0.83 10.18 13.92
C PHE A 102 1.80 10.70 12.86
N SER A 103 3.06 10.30 12.95
CA SER A 103 4.09 10.65 11.98
C SER A 103 4.66 9.41 11.32
N ILE A 104 4.68 9.38 10.00
CA ILE A 104 5.47 8.41 9.24
C ILE A 104 6.89 8.94 9.14
N THR A 105 7.88 8.14 9.51
CA THR A 105 9.31 8.47 9.46
C THR A 105 10.06 7.39 8.68
N LYS A 106 11.32 7.65 8.35
CA LYS A 106 12.20 6.71 7.66
C LYS A 106 13.31 6.22 8.58
N ASP A 107 13.62 4.94 8.51
CA ASP A 107 14.74 4.25 9.17
C ASP A 107 14.74 4.29 10.72
N ASN A 108 13.80 4.99 11.34
CA ASN A 108 13.66 5.11 12.79
C ASN A 108 12.19 5.29 13.18
N GLY A 109 11.73 4.58 14.22
CA GLY A 109 10.41 4.80 14.80
C GLY A 109 9.90 3.63 15.64
N ALA A 110 8.70 3.77 16.20
CA ALA A 110 8.12 2.82 17.14
C ALA A 110 7.68 1.51 16.46
N VAL A 111 6.89 1.61 15.39
CA VAL A 111 6.31 0.44 14.71
C VAL A 111 6.67 0.45 13.22
N PRO A 112 7.37 -0.58 12.71
CA PRO A 112 7.65 -0.71 11.28
C PRO A 112 6.36 -0.96 10.48
N LEU A 113 6.10 -0.17 9.44
CA LEU A 113 4.93 -0.35 8.57
C LEU A 113 4.94 -1.72 7.86
N ALA A 114 6.12 -2.29 7.58
CA ALA A 114 6.24 -3.61 6.97
C ALA A 114 5.79 -4.77 7.85
N SER A 115 5.67 -4.57 9.17
CA SER A 115 5.19 -5.61 10.10
C SER A 115 3.66 -5.71 10.16
N ALA A 116 2.97 -4.71 9.61
CA ALA A 116 1.54 -4.57 9.68
C ALA A 116 0.79 -5.54 8.76
N ARG A 117 -0.37 -6.00 9.22
CA ARG A 117 -1.34 -6.69 8.35
C ARG A 117 -2.17 -5.70 7.54
N ASN A 118 -2.56 -4.59 8.18
CA ASN A 118 -3.29 -3.47 7.60
C ASN A 118 -3.03 -2.21 8.43
N LEU A 119 -3.49 -1.04 7.99
CA LEU A 119 -3.28 0.23 8.72
C LEU A 119 -3.96 0.28 10.10
N ASN A 120 -5.12 -0.35 10.26
CA ASN A 120 -5.85 -0.31 11.53
C ASN A 120 -5.07 -1.02 12.64
N SER A 121 -4.46 -2.17 12.36
CA SER A 121 -3.63 -2.88 13.35
C SER A 121 -2.46 -2.05 13.84
N ILE A 122 -1.94 -1.14 13.00
CA ILE A 122 -0.83 -0.28 13.38
C ILE A 122 -1.28 0.82 14.34
N PHE A 123 -2.43 1.44 14.08
CA PHE A 123 -2.95 2.46 14.98
C PHE A 123 -3.21 1.90 16.38
N ASP A 124 -3.72 0.67 16.47
CA ASP A 124 -3.92 -0.01 17.75
C ASP A 124 -2.59 -0.32 18.48
N GLU A 125 -1.52 -0.67 17.76
CA GLU A 125 -0.19 -0.94 18.35
C GLU A 125 0.53 0.31 18.85
N VAL A 126 0.21 1.48 18.27
CA VAL A 126 0.84 2.76 18.59
C VAL A 126 -0.02 3.61 19.55
N ALA A 127 -1.30 3.27 19.73
CA ALA A 127 -2.27 3.98 20.56
C ALA A 127 -1.98 3.93 22.07
#